data_AF-A0A959GUP9-F1
#
_entry.id   AF-A0A959GUP9-F1
#
_cell.length_a   1.000
_cell.length_b   1.000
_cell.length_c   1.000
_cell.angle_alpha   90.00
_cell.angle_beta   90.00
_cell.angle_gamma   90.00
#
_symmetry.space_group_name_H-M   'P 1'
#
loop_
_entity.id
_entity.type
_entity.pdbx_description
1 polymer ?
#
loop_
_entity_poly.entity_id
_entity_poly.type
_entity_poly.pdbx_seq_one_letter_code
_entity_poly.pdbx_strand_id
1 'polypeptide(L)'
;MNSKNGFSLIMALPFLLNVCFCQAYLSQDIEALGKQLRTVNANWSEERFAMLGPDETYRFTNSRELIQLHLKLVEGILRASEKPGLSTGQQKKREYCLDQLNSYWQRGLFPINTYHSTPQPYFVDLYGTHCAVGFLLYKSGEATALINDIREKHNYAFIAELVEMYPQLGQWAAENGFTVDELAWIQPNYPPPAQEMHPLGNGGGANGPVYVMKPAPDGSLLYLAGDFTEMDGIPANSIIAWDGQEWSTLGMGINGKIYDMHFHNGKLHVAGNFKISGEEVYSSIAYWDNGQWVPLQEGYTGDVYAMETYQGKLYIGGGFQYLDGAEMPFLAYYDEEGGCWSNSSIVLDNGYLISISDIFSVDDTVRCFAVHDNLLFVGGDFSLTSPNASHPNVIHYAVNNLARWLGYIWLPCTGADFEYVNELELIGGQLYLMGPMNSMYGFFLRSYDNGIIEPVPTYSGIFENDKPPLAYGYIRHDGYDYFYGNIKPSTGAPTGGFYSHTGNRDGEFDHLIRAAAVFQGNIYFAGDFTKAFGLPFNGLAYSLWGANPISSSEPKEDQRIGFYVTGKQLVITPGQFIPRSMMNIYNASGQLVRSLALPEDSAGATISLSALHSGVYVFQFVGPYYQEAKTFALF
;
A
#
# COMPACT_ATOMS: atom_id res chain seq x y z
N MET A 1 -18.82 -40.33 85.89
CA MET A 1 -19.24 -38.90 85.87
C MET A 1 -20.20 -38.75 84.69
N ASN A 2 -21.52 -38.81 84.91
CA ASN A 2 -22.46 -37.68 84.92
C ASN A 2 -22.34 -36.79 83.65
N SER A 3 -23.36 -36.38 82.91
CA SER A 3 -24.82 -36.46 83.03
C SER A 3 -25.49 -35.71 81.84
N LYS A 4 -26.74 -36.07 81.53
CA LYS A 4 -27.89 -35.19 81.14
C LYS A 4 -27.93 -34.40 79.81
N ASN A 5 -28.97 -34.74 79.03
CA ASN A 5 -30.00 -33.91 78.38
C ASN A 5 -29.81 -32.40 78.19
N GLY A 6 -30.18 -31.91 76.99
CA GLY A 6 -30.64 -30.53 76.78
C GLY A 6 -31.01 -30.23 75.32
N PHE A 7 -32.31 -30.17 75.02
CA PHE A 7 -32.89 -29.60 73.80
C PHE A 7 -32.76 -28.05 73.81
N SER A 8 -32.42 -27.43 72.68
CA SER A 8 -33.02 -26.15 72.27
C SER A 8 -32.86 -25.84 70.79
N LEU A 9 -33.91 -25.22 70.28
CA LEU A 9 -34.31 -24.98 68.90
C LEU A 9 -33.99 -23.52 68.54
N ILE A 10 -33.18 -23.24 67.51
CA ILE A 10 -33.14 -21.90 66.87
C ILE A 10 -32.98 -22.05 65.34
N MET A 11 -33.91 -21.37 64.65
CA MET A 11 -34.09 -21.05 63.22
C MET A 11 -32.83 -20.70 62.41
N ALA A 12 -32.75 -21.19 61.15
CA ALA A 12 -32.65 -20.38 59.90
C ALA A 12 -32.34 -21.26 58.65
N LEU A 13 -33.03 -20.96 57.54
CA LEU A 13 -32.89 -21.45 56.12
C LEU A 13 -31.47 -21.28 55.52
N PRO A 14 -31.16 -21.71 54.26
CA PRO A 14 -31.83 -22.58 53.26
C PRO A 14 -30.87 -23.64 52.62
N PHE A 15 -31.12 -24.13 51.38
CA PHE A 15 -30.32 -25.03 50.51
C PHE A 15 -30.55 -26.54 50.77
N LEU A 16 -30.92 -27.44 49.83
CA LEU A 16 -30.61 -27.62 48.41
C LEU A 16 -31.53 -28.64 47.70
N LEU A 17 -31.62 -28.50 46.38
CA LEU A 17 -31.65 -29.54 45.32
C LEU A 17 -32.85 -30.51 45.25
N ASN A 18 -33.74 -30.27 44.27
CA ASN A 18 -33.67 -30.98 42.97
C ASN A 18 -34.79 -30.49 42.05
N VAL A 19 -34.45 -29.58 41.12
CA VAL A 19 -35.19 -29.39 39.88
C VAL A 19 -34.23 -29.78 38.76
N CYS A 20 -34.70 -30.65 37.86
CA CYS A 20 -33.97 -31.17 36.70
C CYS A 20 -33.25 -30.05 35.95
N PHE A 21 -31.91 -30.11 35.94
CA PHE A 21 -31.07 -29.36 35.01
C PHE A 21 -31.23 -29.97 33.62
N CYS A 22 -31.91 -29.25 32.73
CA CYS A 22 -31.76 -29.42 31.30
C CYS A 22 -31.66 -28.02 30.68
N GLN A 23 -30.50 -27.37 30.85
CA GLN A 23 -30.29 -26.02 30.32
C GLN A 23 -28.81 -25.62 30.14
N ALA A 24 -27.90 -26.58 29.86
CA ALA A 24 -26.47 -26.31 29.82
C ALA A 24 -25.73 -26.75 28.53
N TYR A 25 -26.45 -27.06 27.44
CA TYR A 25 -25.82 -27.40 26.16
C TYR A 25 -25.87 -26.30 25.10
N LEU A 26 -26.57 -25.19 25.35
CA LEU A 26 -26.81 -24.15 24.35
C LEU A 26 -25.78 -23.00 24.36
N SER A 27 -24.96 -22.88 25.40
CA SER A 27 -24.27 -21.62 25.70
C SER A 27 -22.93 -21.41 25.00
N GLN A 28 -22.20 -22.46 24.61
CA GLN A 28 -20.82 -22.29 24.10
C GLN A 28 -20.75 -21.77 22.66
N ASP A 29 -21.63 -22.23 21.76
CA ASP A 29 -21.59 -21.82 20.34
C ASP A 29 -22.15 -20.41 20.11
N ILE A 30 -23.17 -20.00 20.88
CA ILE A 30 -23.76 -18.66 20.78
C ILE A 30 -22.79 -17.59 21.31
N GLU A 31 -22.05 -17.89 22.38
CA GLU A 31 -21.06 -16.96 22.93
C GLU A 31 -19.90 -16.71 21.94
N ALA A 32 -19.41 -17.77 21.29
CA ALA A 32 -18.37 -17.67 20.26
C ALA A 32 -18.86 -16.87 19.04
N LEU A 33 -20.06 -17.19 18.54
CA LEU A 33 -20.70 -16.42 17.47
C LEU A 33 -20.89 -14.96 17.87
N GLY A 34 -21.31 -14.71 19.12
CA GLY A 34 -21.59 -13.36 19.60
C GLY A 34 -20.35 -12.49 19.70
N LYS A 35 -19.18 -13.07 19.99
CA LYS A 35 -17.89 -12.37 19.90
C LYS A 35 -17.58 -11.95 18.46
N GLN A 36 -17.88 -12.81 17.49
CA GLN A 36 -17.61 -12.56 16.07
C GLN A 36 -18.60 -11.55 15.47
N LEU A 37 -19.89 -11.64 15.79
CA LEU A 37 -20.89 -10.67 15.31
C LEU A 37 -20.66 -9.27 15.88
N ARG A 38 -20.12 -9.15 17.10
CA ARG A 38 -19.74 -7.87 17.70
C ARG A 38 -18.56 -7.18 17.01
N THR A 39 -17.71 -7.90 16.26
CA THR A 39 -16.67 -7.26 15.44
C THR A 39 -17.27 -6.58 14.21
N VAL A 40 -18.35 -7.13 13.66
CA VAL A 40 -19.12 -6.52 12.57
C VAL A 40 -19.97 -5.37 13.07
N ASN A 41 -20.66 -5.53 14.21
CA ASN A 41 -21.51 -4.47 14.76
C ASN A 41 -21.58 -4.57 16.29
N ALA A 42 -21.07 -3.54 16.98
CA ALA A 42 -21.03 -3.49 18.44
C ALA A 42 -22.42 -3.49 19.11
N ASN A 43 -23.49 -3.17 18.37
CA ASN A 43 -24.85 -3.13 18.90
C ASN A 43 -25.45 -4.53 19.15
N TRP A 44 -24.76 -5.63 18.86
CA TRP A 44 -25.18 -6.95 19.33
C TRP A 44 -25.08 -7.06 20.87
N SER A 45 -26.22 -7.03 21.55
CA SER A 45 -26.36 -7.19 23.01
C SER A 45 -26.83 -8.60 23.38
N GLU A 46 -26.73 -8.97 24.67
CA GLU A 46 -27.23 -10.25 25.16
C GLU A 46 -28.73 -10.43 24.89
N GLU A 47 -29.52 -9.36 24.99
CA GLU A 47 -30.96 -9.39 24.68
C GLU A 47 -31.20 -9.70 23.20
N ARG A 48 -30.37 -9.17 22.29
CA ARG A 48 -30.46 -9.43 20.85
C ARG A 48 -30.02 -10.86 20.50
N PHE A 49 -29.03 -11.41 21.22
CA PHE A 49 -28.68 -12.83 21.09
C PHE A 49 -29.78 -13.76 21.58
N ALA A 50 -30.50 -13.38 22.64
CA ALA A 50 -31.64 -14.15 23.13
C ALA A 50 -32.82 -14.22 22.14
N MET A 51 -32.84 -13.37 21.11
CA MET A 51 -33.81 -13.43 20.02
C MET A 51 -33.48 -14.50 18.97
N LEU A 52 -32.28 -15.08 19.01
CA LEU A 52 -31.89 -16.17 18.12
C LEU A 52 -32.47 -17.50 18.61
N GLY A 53 -32.96 -18.31 17.66
CA GLY A 53 -33.50 -19.64 17.96
C GLY A 53 -32.41 -20.61 18.45
N PRO A 54 -32.76 -21.59 19.30
CA PRO A 54 -31.78 -22.43 20.00
C PRO A 54 -31.04 -23.48 19.14
N ASP A 55 -31.46 -23.72 17.89
CA ASP A 55 -31.08 -24.93 17.14
C ASP A 55 -30.36 -24.67 15.79
N GLU A 56 -29.82 -23.47 15.56
CA GLU A 56 -29.09 -23.17 14.33
C GLU A 56 -27.57 -23.17 14.52
N THR A 57 -26.87 -23.95 13.69
CA THR A 57 -25.40 -23.85 13.55
C THR A 57 -25.07 -22.88 12.44
N TYR A 58 -24.31 -21.84 12.77
CA TYR A 58 -23.92 -20.80 11.83
C TYR A 58 -22.49 -21.05 11.34
N ARG A 59 -22.27 -20.93 10.03
CA ARG A 59 -20.96 -21.13 9.41
C ARG A 59 -20.65 -19.97 8.47
N PHE A 60 -19.39 -19.55 8.52
CA PHE A 60 -18.80 -18.59 7.60
C PHE A 60 -17.29 -18.87 7.55
N THR A 61 -16.67 -18.52 6.44
CA THR A 61 -15.26 -18.80 6.13
C THR A 61 -14.42 -17.54 5.96
N ASN A 62 -15.08 -16.38 5.81
CA ASN A 62 -14.44 -15.10 5.57
C ASN A 62 -15.30 -13.94 6.10
N SER A 63 -14.74 -12.72 6.10
CA SER A 63 -15.42 -11.52 6.61
C SER A 63 -16.67 -11.15 5.82
N ARG A 64 -16.72 -11.43 4.51
CA ARG A 64 -17.90 -11.18 3.67
C ARG A 64 -19.07 -12.04 4.14
N GLU A 65 -18.85 -13.34 4.31
CA GLU A 65 -19.88 -14.27 4.82
C GLU A 65 -20.33 -13.93 6.24
N LEU A 66 -19.43 -13.42 7.09
CA LEU A 66 -19.78 -12.94 8.42
C LEU A 66 -20.70 -11.70 8.37
N ILE A 67 -20.46 -10.76 7.45
CA ILE A 67 -21.36 -9.61 7.24
C ILE A 67 -22.71 -10.07 6.66
N GLN A 68 -22.72 -11.03 5.73
CA GLN A 68 -23.98 -11.61 5.21
C GLN A 68 -24.78 -12.26 6.33
N LEU A 69 -24.12 -13.03 7.20
CA LEU A 69 -24.73 -13.65 8.35
C LEU A 69 -25.30 -12.59 9.31
N HIS A 70 -24.51 -11.56 9.64
CA HIS A 70 -24.98 -10.44 10.46
C HIS A 70 -26.27 -9.83 9.92
N LEU A 71 -26.28 -9.42 8.64
CA LEU A 71 -27.42 -8.75 8.02
C LEU A 71 -28.62 -9.68 7.86
N LYS A 72 -28.40 -10.96 7.56
CA LYS A 72 -29.46 -11.99 7.52
C LYS A 72 -30.16 -12.12 8.86
N LEU A 73 -29.39 -12.21 9.95
CA LEU A 73 -29.95 -12.35 11.30
C LEU A 73 -30.71 -11.10 11.72
N VAL A 74 -30.12 -9.91 11.51
CA VAL A 74 -30.79 -8.63 11.82
C VAL A 74 -32.09 -8.50 11.04
N GLU A 75 -32.07 -8.73 9.72
CA GLU A 75 -33.26 -8.65 8.87
C GLU A 75 -34.36 -9.62 9.33
N GLY A 76 -34.02 -10.87 9.64
CA GLY A 76 -34.96 -11.87 10.14
C GLY A 76 -35.62 -11.45 11.46
N ILE A 77 -34.84 -10.94 12.42
CA ILE A 77 -35.35 -10.44 13.70
C ILE A 77 -36.26 -9.21 13.48
N LEU A 78 -35.84 -8.26 12.66
CA LEU A 78 -36.60 -7.04 12.38
C LEU A 78 -37.92 -7.32 11.64
N ARG A 79 -37.96 -8.38 10.83
CA ARG A 79 -39.16 -8.86 10.14
C ARG A 79 -40.12 -9.60 11.06
N ALA A 80 -39.60 -10.41 11.99
CA ALA A 80 -40.41 -11.12 12.97
C ALA A 80 -40.96 -10.21 14.10
N SER A 81 -40.37 -9.02 14.28
CA SER A 81 -40.77 -8.08 15.32
C SER A 81 -42.11 -7.39 15.03
N GLU A 82 -43.11 -7.59 15.88
CA GLU A 82 -44.38 -6.85 15.79
C GLU A 82 -44.19 -5.35 16.12
N LYS A 83 -44.78 -4.48 15.30
CA LYS A 83 -44.72 -3.01 15.47
C LYS A 83 -46.14 -2.40 15.40
N PRO A 84 -46.99 -2.62 16.43
CA PRO A 84 -48.38 -2.20 16.42
C PRO A 84 -48.59 -0.67 16.36
N GLY A 85 -47.54 0.12 16.67
CA GLY A 85 -47.59 1.58 16.60
C GLY A 85 -47.37 2.18 15.20
N LEU A 86 -47.05 1.38 14.18
CA LEU A 86 -46.84 1.88 12.82
C LEU A 86 -48.16 2.01 12.04
N SER A 87 -48.30 3.08 11.27
CA SER A 87 -49.38 3.20 10.30
C SER A 87 -49.26 2.16 9.18
N THR A 88 -50.37 1.85 8.49
CA THR A 88 -50.36 0.93 7.34
C THR A 88 -49.38 1.36 6.24
N GLY A 89 -49.18 2.67 6.05
CA GLY A 89 -48.20 3.21 5.10
C GLY A 89 -46.76 2.92 5.52
N GLN A 90 -46.43 3.14 6.80
CA GLN A 90 -45.12 2.84 7.36
C GLN A 90 -44.82 1.34 7.34
N GLN A 91 -45.81 0.49 7.63
CA GLN A 91 -45.65 -0.96 7.56
C GLN A 91 -45.25 -1.42 6.16
N LYS A 92 -45.93 -0.93 5.11
CA LYS A 92 -45.59 -1.25 3.71
C LYS A 92 -44.19 -0.77 3.31
N LYS A 93 -43.81 0.44 3.73
CA LYS A 93 -42.46 0.98 3.48
C LYS A 93 -41.39 0.16 4.20
N ARG A 94 -41.64 -0.24 5.45
CA ARG A 94 -40.74 -1.10 6.24
C ARG A 94 -40.55 -2.46 5.56
N GLU A 95 -41.64 -3.10 5.15
CA GLU A 95 -41.59 -4.38 4.42
C GLU A 95 -40.75 -4.26 3.15
N TYR A 96 -40.99 -3.22 2.34
CA TYR A 96 -40.18 -2.95 1.14
C TYR A 96 -38.69 -2.80 1.47
N CYS A 97 -38.34 -2.02 2.49
CA CYS A 97 -36.95 -1.86 2.92
C CYS A 97 -36.34 -3.18 3.41
N LEU A 98 -37.08 -4.00 4.16
CA LEU A 98 -36.60 -5.32 4.60
C LEU A 98 -36.40 -6.26 3.41
N ASP A 99 -37.23 -6.17 2.36
CA ASP A 99 -37.03 -6.93 1.11
C ASP A 99 -35.78 -6.45 0.35
N GLN A 100 -35.52 -5.14 0.35
CA GLN A 100 -34.28 -4.59 -0.21
C GLN A 100 -33.06 -5.01 0.62
N LEU A 101 -33.17 -5.04 1.95
CA LEU A 101 -32.10 -5.53 2.84
C LEU A 101 -31.83 -7.02 2.60
N ASN A 102 -32.89 -7.81 2.41
CA ASN A 102 -32.81 -9.22 2.04
C ASN A 102 -32.02 -9.43 0.74
N SER A 103 -32.36 -8.67 -0.30
CA SER A 103 -31.63 -8.68 -1.57
C SER A 103 -30.16 -8.24 -1.40
N TYR A 104 -29.91 -7.21 -0.59
CA TYR A 104 -28.58 -6.67 -0.34
C TYR A 104 -27.64 -7.71 0.31
N TRP A 105 -28.07 -8.36 1.40
CA TRP A 105 -27.22 -9.34 2.07
C TRP A 105 -27.06 -10.63 1.24
N GLN A 106 -28.05 -11.01 0.42
CA GLN A 106 -27.92 -12.13 -0.52
C GLN A 106 -26.91 -11.87 -1.62
N ARG A 107 -26.87 -10.64 -2.16
CA ARG A 107 -25.83 -10.20 -3.11
C ARG A 107 -24.44 -10.21 -2.47
N GLY A 108 -24.39 -9.88 -1.18
CA GLY A 108 -23.19 -9.95 -0.37
C GLY A 108 -22.11 -8.97 -0.83
N LEU A 109 -22.48 -7.88 -1.52
CA LEU A 109 -21.50 -6.89 -1.91
C LEU A 109 -21.62 -5.68 -1.01
N PHE A 110 -20.48 -5.35 -0.42
CA PHE A 110 -20.39 -4.51 0.75
C PHE A 110 -19.24 -3.53 0.57
N PRO A 111 -19.31 -2.34 1.18
CA PRO A 111 -18.21 -1.40 1.23
C PRO A 111 -16.90 -2.05 1.70
N ILE A 112 -15.79 -1.45 1.30
CA ILE A 112 -14.43 -1.84 1.70
C ILE A 112 -13.73 -0.62 2.31
N ASN A 113 -13.00 -0.81 3.41
CA ASN A 113 -12.30 0.29 4.08
C ASN A 113 -11.00 0.68 3.35
N THR A 114 -11.10 1.45 2.28
CA THR A 114 -9.96 1.83 1.43
C THR A 114 -8.95 2.80 2.06
N TYR A 115 -9.28 3.40 3.21
CA TYR A 115 -8.46 4.42 3.88
C TYR A 115 -8.19 4.08 5.35
N HIS A 116 -8.71 2.96 5.86
CA HIS A 116 -8.63 2.61 7.28
C HIS A 116 -8.21 1.16 7.46
N SER A 117 -7.18 0.95 8.27
CA SER A 117 -6.60 -0.37 8.53
C SER A 117 -7.38 -1.19 9.57
N THR A 118 -8.36 -0.59 10.24
CA THR A 118 -9.27 -1.26 11.17
C THR A 118 -10.69 -1.30 10.62
N PRO A 119 -11.49 -2.34 10.94
CA PRO A 119 -12.89 -2.37 10.58
C PRO A 119 -13.67 -1.20 11.19
N GLN A 120 -14.43 -0.49 10.36
CA GLN A 120 -15.25 0.66 10.75
C GLN A 120 -16.32 0.90 9.67
N PRO A 121 -17.32 1.77 9.91
CA PRO A 121 -18.34 2.06 8.91
C PRO A 121 -17.77 2.84 7.73
N TYR A 122 -18.30 2.55 6.54
CA TYR A 122 -18.22 3.37 5.34
C TYR A 122 -19.65 3.54 4.85
N PHE A 123 -20.11 4.76 4.61
CA PHE A 123 -21.46 5.00 4.11
C PHE A 123 -21.56 4.70 2.61
N VAL A 124 -20.56 5.14 1.84
CA VAL A 124 -20.30 4.73 0.46
C VAL A 124 -18.78 4.60 0.26
N ASP A 125 -18.29 3.48 -0.29
CA ASP A 125 -16.87 3.31 -0.56
C ASP A 125 -16.37 4.05 -1.82
N LEU A 126 -15.06 3.97 -2.08
CA LEU A 126 -14.43 4.58 -3.26
C LEU A 126 -15.00 4.02 -4.58
N TYR A 127 -15.49 2.79 -4.57
CA TYR A 127 -16.08 2.10 -5.73
C TYR A 127 -17.56 2.45 -5.95
N GLY A 128 -18.16 3.22 -5.04
CA GLY A 128 -19.58 3.59 -5.08
C GLY A 128 -20.50 2.55 -4.45
N THR A 129 -19.95 1.56 -3.76
CA THR A 129 -20.72 0.56 -3.02
C THR A 129 -21.35 1.22 -1.80
N HIS A 130 -22.67 1.16 -1.69
CA HIS A 130 -23.38 1.73 -0.56
C HIS A 130 -23.34 0.76 0.62
N CYS A 131 -23.29 1.29 1.84
CA CYS A 131 -23.55 0.50 3.03
C CYS A 131 -25.02 0.03 3.05
N ALA A 132 -25.36 -0.91 3.93
CA ALA A 132 -26.73 -1.43 4.02
C ALA A 132 -27.78 -0.28 4.18
N VAL A 133 -27.53 0.70 5.06
CA VAL A 133 -28.45 1.83 5.26
C VAL A 133 -28.47 2.78 4.06
N GLY A 134 -27.31 3.08 3.48
CA GLY A 134 -27.18 3.88 2.25
C GLY A 134 -27.93 3.23 1.07
N PHE A 135 -27.88 1.92 0.96
CA PHE A 135 -28.58 1.14 -0.05
C PHE A 135 -30.11 1.22 0.14
N LEU A 136 -30.59 1.18 1.38
CA LEU A 136 -32.02 1.34 1.68
C LEU A 136 -32.53 2.75 1.34
N LEU A 137 -31.76 3.79 1.68
CA LEU A 137 -32.06 5.18 1.29
C LEU A 137 -32.19 5.28 -0.23
N TYR A 138 -31.18 4.79 -0.96
CA TYR A 138 -31.15 4.79 -2.41
C TYR A 138 -32.36 4.07 -3.02
N LYS A 139 -32.71 2.87 -2.53
CA LYS A 139 -33.81 2.07 -3.08
C LYS A 139 -35.20 2.58 -2.72
N SER A 140 -35.33 3.35 -1.64
CA SER A 140 -36.60 3.97 -1.24
C SER A 140 -36.97 5.20 -2.10
N GLY A 141 -36.07 5.63 -3.00
CA GLY A 141 -36.29 6.77 -3.90
C GLY A 141 -35.94 8.13 -3.28
N GLU A 142 -35.30 8.14 -2.11
CA GLU A 142 -34.97 9.35 -1.36
C GLU A 142 -33.48 9.71 -1.42
N ALA A 143 -33.23 11.00 -1.65
CA ALA A 143 -32.05 11.79 -1.34
C ALA A 143 -30.65 11.29 -1.79
N THR A 144 -30.43 11.14 -3.10
CA THR A 144 -29.06 11.09 -3.69
C THR A 144 -28.18 12.23 -3.17
N ALA A 145 -28.77 13.42 -2.94
CA ALA A 145 -28.07 14.55 -2.34
C ALA A 145 -27.62 14.30 -0.89
N LEU A 146 -28.46 13.66 -0.06
CA LEU A 146 -28.10 13.31 1.32
C LEU A 146 -27.01 12.24 1.35
N ILE A 147 -27.11 11.21 0.50
CA ILE A 147 -26.10 10.15 0.38
C ILE A 147 -24.75 10.77 -0.03
N ASN A 148 -24.75 11.65 -1.03
CA ASN A 148 -23.55 12.34 -1.48
C ASN A 148 -22.97 13.25 -0.39
N ASP A 149 -23.81 13.99 0.34
CA ASP A 149 -23.32 14.89 1.41
C ASP A 149 -22.70 14.11 2.58
N ILE A 150 -23.34 13.01 3.01
CA ILE A 150 -22.79 12.11 4.04
C ILE A 150 -21.47 11.50 3.55
N ARG A 151 -21.43 11.01 2.32
CA ARG A 151 -20.21 10.46 1.70
C ARG A 151 -19.07 11.47 1.68
N GLU A 152 -19.35 12.74 1.40
CA GLU A 152 -18.31 13.77 1.28
C GLU A 152 -17.80 14.26 2.65
N LYS A 153 -18.68 14.35 3.66
CA LYS A 153 -18.35 15.04 4.92
C LYS A 153 -18.20 14.12 6.12
N HIS A 154 -18.95 13.02 6.17
CA HIS A 154 -19.09 12.17 7.37
C HIS A 154 -19.19 10.67 7.02
N ASN A 155 -18.43 10.23 6.00
CA ASN A 155 -18.56 8.89 5.41
C ASN A 155 -18.34 7.74 6.40
N TYR A 156 -17.61 7.98 7.49
CA TYR A 156 -17.17 6.94 8.42
C TYR A 156 -17.94 6.93 9.75
N ALA A 157 -18.91 7.82 9.90
CA ALA A 157 -19.66 8.00 11.13
C ALA A 157 -20.69 6.88 11.34
N PHE A 158 -20.99 6.60 12.61
CA PHE A 158 -22.05 5.66 12.96
C PHE A 158 -23.42 6.29 12.74
N ILE A 159 -24.45 5.48 12.45
CA ILE A 159 -25.82 5.99 12.25
C ILE A 159 -26.31 6.82 13.44
N ALA A 160 -25.96 6.42 14.66
CA ALA A 160 -26.30 7.14 15.87
C ALA A 160 -25.76 8.59 15.88
N GLU A 161 -24.58 8.82 15.31
CA GLU A 161 -23.96 10.14 15.18
C GLU A 161 -24.51 10.88 13.95
N LEU A 162 -24.72 10.15 12.85
CA LEU A 162 -25.24 10.72 11.60
C LEU A 162 -26.62 11.34 11.77
N VAL A 163 -27.51 10.77 12.57
CA VAL A 163 -28.85 11.36 12.77
C VAL A 163 -28.83 12.70 13.51
N GLU A 164 -27.79 12.97 14.30
CA GLU A 164 -27.61 14.27 14.98
C GLU A 164 -27.15 15.34 13.97
N MET A 165 -26.26 14.97 13.04
CA MET A 165 -25.75 15.85 11.99
C MET A 165 -26.73 16.00 10.81
N TYR A 166 -27.53 14.95 10.56
CA TYR A 166 -28.47 14.82 9.46
C TYR A 166 -29.85 14.43 9.97
N PRO A 167 -30.64 15.37 10.53
CA PRO A 167 -32.00 15.09 11.02
C PRO A 167 -32.92 14.45 9.97
N GLN A 168 -32.67 14.71 8.69
CA GLN A 168 -33.37 14.10 7.55
C GLN A 168 -33.24 12.57 7.54
N LEU A 169 -32.11 12.01 7.98
CA LEU A 169 -31.91 10.58 8.10
C LEU A 169 -32.83 9.97 9.17
N GLY A 170 -32.98 10.66 10.31
CA GLY A 170 -33.90 10.26 11.38
C GLY A 170 -35.37 10.37 10.95
N GLN A 171 -35.72 11.42 10.19
CA GLN A 171 -37.06 11.57 9.60
C GLN A 171 -37.36 10.43 8.61
N TRP A 172 -36.43 10.14 7.70
CA TRP A 172 -36.53 9.02 6.77
C TRP A 172 -36.72 7.69 7.50
N ALA A 173 -35.97 7.44 8.59
CA ALA A 173 -36.11 6.24 9.39
C ALA A 173 -37.55 6.10 9.93
N ALA A 174 -38.08 7.15 10.55
CA ALA A 174 -39.43 7.15 11.12
C ALA A 174 -40.52 6.97 10.05
N GLU A 175 -40.37 7.61 8.89
CA GLU A 175 -41.30 7.49 7.76
C GLU A 175 -41.31 6.09 7.12
N ASN A 176 -40.17 5.39 7.17
CA ASN A 176 -40.03 4.02 6.68
C ASN A 176 -40.21 2.98 7.80
N GLY A 177 -40.66 3.41 8.97
CA GLY A 177 -41.03 2.53 10.08
C GLY A 177 -39.84 1.92 10.82
N PHE A 178 -38.65 2.53 10.78
CA PHE A 178 -37.46 2.13 11.53
C PHE A 178 -37.18 3.08 12.69
N THR A 179 -36.58 2.55 13.76
CA THR A 179 -35.91 3.37 14.77
C THR A 179 -34.45 3.60 14.41
N VAL A 180 -33.82 4.62 14.99
CA VAL A 180 -32.38 4.86 14.85
C VAL A 180 -31.56 3.68 15.37
N ASP A 181 -32.00 3.06 16.48
CA ASP A 181 -31.38 1.87 17.05
C ASP A 181 -31.40 0.67 16.09
N GLU A 182 -32.49 0.49 15.34
CA GLU A 182 -32.57 -0.55 14.30
C GLU A 182 -31.63 -0.25 13.13
N LEU A 183 -31.55 1.00 12.67
CA LEU A 183 -30.62 1.38 11.60
C LEU A 183 -29.15 1.25 12.04
N ALA A 184 -28.83 1.59 13.28
CA ALA A 184 -27.50 1.39 13.86
C ALA A 184 -27.16 -0.11 13.94
N TRP A 185 -28.15 -0.98 14.19
CA TRP A 185 -27.95 -2.42 14.15
C TRP A 185 -27.80 -2.99 12.73
N ILE A 186 -28.41 -2.33 11.73
CA ILE A 186 -28.22 -2.69 10.31
C ILE A 186 -26.83 -2.29 9.81
N GLN A 187 -26.20 -1.24 10.35
CA GLN A 187 -24.92 -0.70 9.87
C GLN A 187 -23.73 -1.59 10.25
N PRO A 188 -23.09 -2.31 9.31
CA PRO A 188 -21.87 -3.06 9.58
C PRO A 188 -20.63 -2.17 9.62
N ASN A 189 -19.60 -2.64 10.32
CA ASN A 189 -18.21 -2.31 10.08
C ASN A 189 -17.69 -3.16 8.92
N TYR A 190 -16.91 -2.55 8.03
CA TYR A 190 -16.34 -3.24 6.87
C TYR A 190 -14.84 -3.44 7.05
N PRO A 191 -14.27 -4.58 6.62
CA PRO A 191 -12.84 -4.80 6.69
C PRO A 191 -12.08 -3.93 5.66
N PRO A 192 -10.79 -3.63 5.88
CA PRO A 192 -9.91 -3.12 4.83
C PRO A 192 -9.85 -4.09 3.64
N PRO A 193 -9.47 -3.61 2.44
CA PRO A 193 -9.14 -4.53 1.35
C PRO A 193 -8.02 -5.45 1.82
N ALA A 194 -8.15 -6.74 1.55
CA ALA A 194 -6.98 -7.60 1.57
C ALA A 194 -6.11 -7.14 0.40
N GLN A 195 -5.03 -6.40 0.65
CA GLN A 195 -4.02 -6.19 -0.38
C GLN A 195 -3.48 -7.59 -0.71
N GLU A 196 -3.65 -8.03 -1.95
CA GLU A 196 -3.17 -9.35 -2.36
C GLU A 196 -1.63 -9.31 -2.38
N MET A 197 -1.04 -9.81 -1.31
CA MET A 197 0.40 -10.05 -1.21
C MET A 197 0.70 -11.45 -1.72
N HIS A 198 1.68 -11.54 -2.60
CA HIS A 198 2.13 -12.79 -3.19
C HIS A 198 3.58 -13.06 -2.78
N PRO A 199 3.94 -14.34 -2.54
CA PRO A 199 5.33 -14.69 -2.34
C PRO A 199 6.11 -14.36 -3.61
N LEU A 200 7.31 -13.80 -3.46
CA LEU A 200 8.23 -13.65 -4.57
C LEU A 200 8.89 -15.00 -4.87
N GLY A 201 8.92 -15.41 -6.15
CA GLY A 201 9.42 -16.72 -6.55
C GLY A 201 8.56 -17.88 -6.02
N ASN A 202 9.20 -18.91 -5.49
CA ASN A 202 8.54 -20.07 -4.87
C ASN A 202 8.16 -19.85 -3.39
N GLY A 203 8.49 -18.68 -2.83
CA GLY A 203 8.21 -18.32 -1.44
C GLY A 203 9.27 -18.79 -0.44
N GLY A 204 10.43 -19.24 -0.90
CA GLY A 204 11.55 -19.66 -0.06
C GLY A 204 12.23 -18.50 0.68
N GLY A 205 12.14 -17.28 0.14
CA GLY A 205 12.72 -16.08 0.77
C GLY A 205 14.23 -15.97 0.60
N ALA A 206 14.85 -15.01 1.30
CA ALA A 206 16.31 -14.87 1.36
C ALA A 206 16.83 -15.42 2.70
N ASN A 207 18.02 -16.03 2.70
CA ASN A 207 18.64 -16.53 3.94
C ASN A 207 19.44 -15.47 4.72
N GLY A 208 19.35 -14.21 4.30
CA GLY A 208 19.97 -13.04 4.91
C GLY A 208 19.35 -11.75 4.37
N PRO A 209 19.73 -10.58 4.90
CA PRO A 209 19.06 -9.34 4.56
C PRO A 209 19.33 -8.92 3.10
N VAL A 210 18.27 -8.54 2.40
CA VAL A 210 18.36 -7.78 1.14
C VAL A 210 18.38 -6.30 1.50
N TYR A 211 19.42 -5.57 1.09
CA TYR A 211 19.58 -4.14 1.41
C TYR A 211 19.09 -3.23 0.30
N VAL A 212 19.14 -3.68 -0.95
CA VAL A 212 18.77 -2.84 -2.10
C VAL A 212 18.03 -3.64 -3.16
N MET A 213 17.01 -3.00 -3.73
CA MET A 213 16.32 -3.44 -4.94
C MET A 213 16.45 -2.35 -6.00
N LYS A 214 16.86 -2.71 -7.22
CA LYS A 214 17.03 -1.74 -8.31
C LYS A 214 16.51 -2.33 -9.62
N PRO A 215 15.48 -1.74 -10.25
CA PRO A 215 15.07 -2.16 -11.58
C PRO A 215 16.14 -1.75 -12.61
N ALA A 216 16.31 -2.58 -13.64
CA ALA A 216 17.10 -2.24 -14.82
C ALA A 216 16.50 -0.99 -15.51
N PRO A 217 17.31 -0.12 -16.15
CA PRO A 217 16.79 1.06 -16.86
C PRO A 217 15.79 0.73 -17.97
N ASP A 218 15.87 -0.47 -18.55
CA ASP A 218 14.94 -0.96 -19.58
C ASP A 218 13.71 -1.68 -19.00
N GLY A 219 13.63 -1.84 -17.67
CA GLY A 219 12.55 -2.52 -16.97
C GLY A 219 12.52 -4.04 -17.17
N SER A 220 13.58 -4.64 -17.73
CA SER A 220 13.62 -6.08 -18.01
C SER A 220 13.87 -6.94 -16.77
N LEU A 221 14.67 -6.44 -15.83
CA LEU A 221 15.09 -7.16 -14.64
C LEU A 221 14.94 -6.29 -13.39
N LEU A 222 14.64 -6.95 -12.27
CA LEU A 222 14.79 -6.40 -10.93
C LEU A 222 16.01 -7.03 -10.26
N TYR A 223 17.00 -6.21 -9.93
CA TYR A 223 18.18 -6.67 -9.19
C TYR A 223 17.92 -6.55 -7.69
N LEU A 224 18.29 -7.60 -6.95
CA LEU A 224 18.25 -7.65 -5.49
C LEU A 224 19.67 -7.90 -4.99
N ALA A 225 20.14 -7.09 -4.04
CA ALA A 225 21.45 -7.28 -3.43
C ALA A 225 21.44 -7.02 -1.92
N GLY A 226 22.36 -7.67 -1.21
CA GLY A 226 22.42 -7.61 0.25
C GLY A 226 23.50 -8.51 0.85
N ASP A 227 23.21 -9.11 2.00
CA ASP A 227 24.07 -10.05 2.72
C ASP A 227 23.36 -11.41 2.81
N PHE A 228 23.29 -12.11 1.69
CA PHE A 228 22.65 -13.44 1.59
C PHE A 228 23.49 -14.37 0.73
N THR A 229 23.44 -15.66 0.98
CA THR A 229 24.11 -16.66 0.13
C THR A 229 23.13 -17.39 -0.77
N GLU A 230 21.84 -17.38 -0.41
CA GLU A 230 20.77 -18.07 -1.11
C GLU A 230 19.52 -17.18 -1.22
N MET A 231 18.90 -17.20 -2.39
CA MET A 231 17.60 -16.58 -2.66
C MET A 231 16.67 -17.64 -3.21
N ASP A 232 15.56 -17.91 -2.51
CA ASP A 232 14.50 -18.80 -2.98
C ASP A 232 14.97 -20.23 -3.29
N GLY A 233 15.97 -20.73 -2.55
CA GLY A 233 16.62 -22.02 -2.79
C GLY A 233 17.77 -21.99 -3.82
N ILE A 234 18.06 -20.82 -4.41
CA ILE A 234 19.05 -20.64 -5.47
C ILE A 234 20.31 -20.00 -4.88
N PRO A 235 21.50 -20.63 -5.02
CA PRO A 235 22.76 -20.02 -4.64
C PRO A 235 23.02 -18.75 -5.46
N ALA A 236 23.16 -17.61 -4.79
CA ALA A 236 23.19 -16.31 -5.43
C ALA A 236 24.42 -15.46 -5.07
N ASN A 237 25.03 -15.67 -3.89
CA ASN A 237 26.15 -14.89 -3.37
C ASN A 237 25.87 -13.37 -3.51
N SER A 238 25.04 -12.87 -2.59
CA SER A 238 24.71 -11.46 -2.32
C SER A 238 24.04 -10.67 -3.44
N ILE A 239 23.89 -11.20 -4.65
CA ILE A 239 23.21 -10.52 -5.76
C ILE A 239 22.50 -11.49 -6.71
N ILE A 240 21.28 -11.14 -7.08
CA ILE A 240 20.45 -11.94 -8.02
C ILE A 240 19.51 -11.02 -8.80
N ALA A 241 19.09 -11.45 -9.98
CA ALA A 241 18.11 -10.77 -10.81
C ALA A 241 16.81 -11.56 -10.91
N TRP A 242 15.70 -10.85 -11.04
CA TRP A 242 14.36 -11.38 -11.24
C TRP A 242 13.75 -10.80 -12.52
N ASP A 243 13.23 -11.63 -13.41
CA ASP A 243 12.63 -11.17 -14.69
C ASP A 243 11.10 -11.02 -14.64
N GLY A 244 10.48 -11.36 -13.50
CA GLY A 244 9.03 -11.45 -13.35
C GLY A 244 8.52 -12.89 -13.17
N GLN A 245 9.31 -13.90 -13.54
CA GLN A 245 8.96 -15.31 -13.51
C GLN A 245 10.10 -16.20 -12.99
N GLU A 246 11.33 -15.91 -13.36
CA GLU A 246 12.52 -16.70 -13.02
C GLU A 246 13.63 -15.84 -12.42
N TRP A 247 14.41 -16.48 -11.55
CA TRP A 247 15.62 -15.91 -10.99
C TRP A 247 16.82 -16.19 -11.90
N SER A 248 17.70 -15.20 -12.04
CA SER A 248 18.96 -15.31 -12.78
C SER A 248 20.12 -14.88 -11.89
N THR A 249 21.14 -15.72 -11.78
CA THR A 249 22.37 -15.42 -11.03
C THR A 249 23.33 -14.58 -11.87
N LEU A 250 24.09 -13.68 -11.22
CA LEU A 250 25.11 -12.86 -11.89
C LEU A 250 26.49 -13.49 -11.73
N GLY A 251 26.79 -14.46 -12.59
CA GLY A 251 28.07 -15.17 -12.60
C GLY A 251 28.30 -15.95 -11.32
N MET A 252 29.50 -15.90 -10.75
CA MET A 252 29.79 -16.48 -9.43
C MET A 252 29.31 -15.59 -8.26
N GLY A 253 28.74 -14.42 -8.56
CA GLY A 253 28.29 -13.44 -7.57
C GLY A 253 29.43 -12.81 -6.77
N ILE A 254 29.06 -12.28 -5.60
CA ILE A 254 29.91 -11.51 -4.70
C ILE A 254 29.65 -12.00 -3.27
N ASN A 255 30.66 -12.09 -2.41
CA ASN A 255 30.48 -12.51 -1.02
C ASN A 255 30.64 -11.32 -0.09
N GLY A 256 29.59 -10.97 0.65
CA GLY A 256 29.60 -9.89 1.63
C GLY A 256 28.39 -8.98 1.47
N LYS A 257 28.46 -7.79 2.05
CA LYS A 257 27.35 -6.84 2.10
C LYS A 257 27.40 -5.93 0.88
N ILE A 258 26.35 -5.92 0.08
CA ILE A 258 26.14 -4.90 -0.95
C ILE A 258 25.10 -3.91 -0.41
N TYR A 259 25.51 -2.67 -0.18
CA TYR A 259 24.65 -1.62 0.37
C TYR A 259 23.94 -0.83 -0.72
N ASP A 260 24.55 -0.68 -1.91
CA ASP A 260 23.97 0.10 -2.99
C ASP A 260 24.24 -0.49 -4.39
N MET A 261 23.32 -0.20 -5.31
CA MET A 261 23.36 -0.54 -6.73
C MET A 261 23.06 0.68 -7.59
N HIS A 262 23.95 0.96 -8.55
CA HIS A 262 23.82 2.12 -9.43
C HIS A 262 24.15 1.79 -10.88
N PHE A 263 23.39 2.35 -11.82
CA PHE A 263 23.71 2.23 -13.24
C PHE A 263 24.55 3.42 -13.68
N HIS A 264 25.79 3.14 -14.09
CA HIS A 264 26.73 4.15 -14.59
C HIS A 264 27.37 3.65 -15.88
N ASN A 265 27.43 4.50 -16.90
CA ASN A 265 27.98 4.17 -18.23
C ASN A 265 27.42 2.87 -18.84
N GLY A 266 26.13 2.61 -18.61
CA GLY A 266 25.43 1.43 -19.12
C GLY A 266 25.74 0.11 -18.38
N LYS A 267 26.49 0.17 -17.27
CA LYS A 267 26.83 -1.00 -16.45
C LYS A 267 26.24 -0.91 -15.05
N LEU A 268 25.86 -2.05 -14.50
CA LEU A 268 25.45 -2.16 -13.10
C LEU A 268 26.69 -2.14 -12.21
N HIS A 269 26.80 -1.12 -11.37
CA HIS A 269 27.80 -0.99 -10.33
C HIS A 269 27.20 -1.39 -8.99
N VAL A 270 28.03 -1.95 -8.12
CA VAL A 270 27.70 -2.32 -6.74
C VAL A 270 28.70 -1.70 -5.78
N ALA A 271 28.21 -1.27 -4.62
CA ALA A 271 29.03 -0.74 -3.54
C ALA A 271 28.71 -1.44 -2.21
N GLY A 272 29.73 -1.65 -1.38
CA GLY A 272 29.53 -2.20 -0.05
C GLY A 272 30.80 -2.64 0.65
N ASN A 273 30.72 -3.77 1.34
CA ASN A 273 31.82 -4.46 2.00
C ASN A 273 31.81 -5.92 1.56
N PHE A 274 32.58 -6.23 0.53
CA PHE A 274 32.48 -7.54 -0.09
C PHE A 274 33.80 -8.04 -0.67
N LYS A 275 33.70 -9.19 -1.30
CA LYS A 275 34.77 -9.84 -2.04
C LYS A 275 34.17 -10.50 -3.27
N ILE A 276 34.75 -10.26 -4.44
CA ILE A 276 34.31 -10.93 -5.67
C ILE A 276 34.56 -12.44 -5.52
N SER A 277 33.56 -13.27 -5.84
CA SER A 277 33.66 -14.72 -5.70
C SER A 277 34.79 -15.28 -6.57
N GLY A 278 35.70 -16.04 -5.93
CA GLY A 278 36.86 -16.63 -6.60
C GLY A 278 38.13 -15.79 -6.52
N GLU A 279 38.05 -14.51 -6.14
CA GLU A 279 39.23 -13.68 -5.90
C GLU A 279 39.84 -13.95 -4.52
N GLU A 280 41.06 -13.46 -4.25
CA GLU A 280 41.66 -13.50 -2.92
C GLU A 280 41.44 -12.21 -2.13
N VAL A 281 41.36 -11.08 -2.83
CA VAL A 281 41.36 -9.73 -2.26
C VAL A 281 39.92 -9.21 -2.09
N TYR A 282 39.68 -8.46 -1.01
CA TYR A 282 38.42 -7.76 -0.78
C TYR A 282 38.25 -6.59 -1.76
N SER A 283 37.00 -6.26 -2.07
CA SER A 283 36.64 -5.11 -2.90
C SER A 283 35.37 -4.47 -2.33
N SER A 284 35.27 -3.15 -2.43
CA SER A 284 34.08 -2.42 -1.98
C SER A 284 33.27 -1.87 -3.14
N ILE A 285 33.84 -1.89 -4.36
CA ILE A 285 33.22 -1.32 -5.57
C ILE A 285 33.55 -2.22 -6.74
N ALA A 286 32.53 -2.63 -7.49
CA ALA A 286 32.67 -3.45 -8.67
C ALA A 286 31.56 -3.14 -9.68
N TYR A 287 31.76 -3.51 -10.94
CA TYR A 287 30.71 -3.43 -11.95
C TYR A 287 30.57 -4.73 -12.72
N TRP A 288 29.36 -4.98 -13.21
CA TRP A 288 29.04 -6.15 -14.02
C TRP A 288 29.34 -5.88 -15.49
N ASP A 289 30.19 -6.72 -16.09
CA ASP A 289 30.54 -6.64 -17.50
C ASP A 289 30.79 -8.02 -18.10
N ASN A 290 30.22 -8.28 -19.28
CA ASN A 290 30.43 -9.50 -20.06
C ASN A 290 30.36 -10.83 -19.27
N GLY A 291 29.43 -10.92 -18.31
CA GLY A 291 29.24 -12.14 -17.52
C GLY A 291 30.15 -12.27 -16.30
N GLN A 292 30.90 -11.22 -15.93
CA GLN A 292 31.82 -11.22 -14.79
C GLN A 292 31.75 -9.91 -14.00
N TRP A 293 32.11 -9.99 -12.71
CA TRP A 293 32.31 -8.82 -11.86
C TRP A 293 33.73 -8.31 -12.02
N VAL A 294 33.88 -7.02 -12.31
CA VAL A 294 35.16 -6.34 -12.46
C VAL A 294 35.32 -5.36 -11.30
N PRO A 295 36.38 -5.46 -10.48
CA PRO A 295 36.62 -4.50 -9.41
C PRO A 295 36.97 -3.12 -9.99
N LEU A 296 36.46 -2.05 -9.36
CA LEU A 296 36.79 -0.66 -9.71
C LEU A 296 37.81 -0.04 -8.73
N GLN A 297 38.29 -0.83 -7.78
CA GLN A 297 39.31 -0.44 -6.81
C GLN A 297 40.22 -1.64 -6.49
N GLU A 298 41.41 -1.35 -5.99
CA GLU A 298 42.31 -2.33 -5.43
C GLU A 298 42.24 -2.36 -3.90
N GLY A 299 42.16 -3.57 -3.34
CA GLY A 299 42.18 -3.76 -1.89
C GLY A 299 40.90 -3.32 -1.17
N TYR A 300 40.97 -3.41 0.15
CA TYR A 300 39.87 -3.04 1.05
C TYR A 300 39.97 -1.56 1.45
N THR A 301 38.96 -0.77 1.08
CA THR A 301 38.85 0.66 1.44
C THR A 301 38.02 0.88 2.73
N GLY A 302 37.12 -0.06 3.06
CA GLY A 302 36.07 0.11 4.06
C GLY A 302 34.67 -0.03 3.45
N ASP A 303 33.65 0.33 4.22
CA ASP A 303 32.25 0.29 3.79
C ASP A 303 31.96 1.48 2.87
N VAL A 304 31.48 1.21 1.65
CA VAL A 304 30.94 2.21 0.72
C VAL A 304 29.41 2.09 0.74
N TYR A 305 28.73 3.12 1.21
CA TYR A 305 27.28 3.10 1.46
C TYR A 305 26.45 3.59 0.28
N ALA A 306 26.97 4.52 -0.52
CA ALA A 306 26.20 5.16 -1.58
C ALA A 306 27.05 5.44 -2.82
N MET A 307 26.40 5.36 -3.98
CA MET A 307 26.92 5.77 -5.28
C MET A 307 25.94 6.72 -5.97
N GLU A 308 26.47 7.67 -6.74
CA GLU A 308 25.62 8.53 -7.58
C GLU A 308 26.39 8.97 -8.83
N THR A 309 25.69 9.15 -9.94
CA THR A 309 26.26 9.76 -11.14
C THR A 309 25.95 11.24 -11.18
N TYR A 310 26.99 12.06 -11.17
CA TYR A 310 26.86 13.51 -11.26
C TYR A 310 27.88 14.06 -12.25
N GLN A 311 27.44 14.93 -13.16
CA GLN A 311 28.29 15.52 -14.21
C GLN A 311 29.13 14.48 -14.99
N GLY A 312 28.57 13.29 -15.22
CA GLY A 312 29.23 12.21 -15.96
C GLY A 312 30.27 11.40 -15.19
N LYS A 313 30.50 11.68 -13.90
CA LYS A 313 31.41 10.92 -13.03
C LYS A 313 30.63 10.08 -12.03
N LEU A 314 31.22 8.97 -11.61
CA LEU A 314 30.70 8.15 -10.51
C LEU A 314 31.24 8.68 -9.18
N TYR A 315 30.35 9.12 -8.31
CA TYR A 315 30.63 9.56 -6.95
C TYR A 315 30.35 8.45 -5.97
N ILE A 316 31.16 8.35 -4.92
CA ILE A 316 31.00 7.36 -3.85
C ILE A 316 31.09 8.02 -2.48
N GLY A 317 30.33 7.47 -1.54
CA GLY A 317 30.23 7.93 -0.16
C GLY A 317 30.20 6.75 0.79
N GLY A 318 30.88 6.86 1.93
CA GLY A 318 30.90 5.76 2.90
C GLY A 318 31.67 6.09 4.16
N GLY A 319 31.99 5.03 4.92
CA GLY A 319 32.87 5.09 6.11
C GLY A 319 34.34 4.77 5.79
N PHE A 320 34.71 4.76 4.52
CA PHE A 320 36.04 4.36 4.06
C PHE A 320 37.12 5.42 4.34
N GLN A 321 38.39 4.99 4.35
CA GLN A 321 39.54 5.87 4.64
C GLN A 321 40.57 5.91 3.50
N TYR A 322 40.68 4.84 2.70
CA TYR A 322 41.75 4.69 1.70
C TYR A 322 41.26 4.08 0.40
N LEU A 323 41.37 4.77 -0.73
CA LEU A 323 41.10 4.22 -2.05
C LEU A 323 42.41 4.00 -2.81
N ASP A 324 42.62 2.80 -3.35
CA ASP A 324 43.83 2.41 -4.11
C ASP A 324 45.15 2.79 -3.39
N GLY A 325 45.15 2.68 -2.06
CA GLY A 325 46.30 3.00 -1.21
C GLY A 325 46.51 4.49 -0.90
N ALA A 326 45.68 5.39 -1.43
CA ALA A 326 45.71 6.82 -1.12
C ALA A 326 44.65 7.17 -0.05
N GLU A 327 45.01 8.03 0.90
CA GLU A 327 44.10 8.52 1.94
C GLU A 327 43.06 9.45 1.32
N MET A 328 41.83 8.98 1.22
CA MET A 328 40.68 9.70 0.65
C MET A 328 39.47 9.33 1.50
N PRO A 329 39.28 9.93 2.69
CA PRO A 329 38.26 9.49 3.61
C PRO A 329 36.86 9.93 3.14
N PHE A 330 35.91 9.02 3.33
CA PHE A 330 34.44 9.18 3.24
C PHE A 330 33.83 9.53 1.89
N LEU A 331 34.56 10.20 1.00
CA LEU A 331 33.99 10.81 -0.20
C LEU A 331 35.03 10.88 -1.34
N ALA A 332 34.65 10.39 -2.52
CA ALA A 332 35.48 10.44 -3.72
C ALA A 332 34.63 10.39 -5.00
N TYR A 333 35.26 10.67 -6.14
CA TYR A 333 34.70 10.37 -7.46
C TYR A 333 35.73 9.62 -8.32
N TYR A 334 35.24 8.84 -9.28
CA TYR A 334 36.07 8.18 -10.27
C TYR A 334 36.34 9.13 -11.45
N ASP A 335 37.61 9.41 -11.70
CA ASP A 335 38.05 10.15 -12.87
C ASP A 335 38.27 9.18 -14.03
N GLU A 336 37.26 9.06 -14.90
CA GLU A 336 37.27 8.17 -16.06
C GLU A 336 38.41 8.47 -17.05
N GLU A 337 38.86 9.73 -17.15
CA GLU A 337 39.97 10.10 -18.05
C GLU A 337 41.31 9.62 -17.50
N GLY A 338 41.49 9.72 -16.18
CA GLY A 338 42.69 9.27 -15.46
C GLY A 338 42.69 7.78 -15.11
N GLY A 339 41.51 7.15 -15.09
CA GLY A 339 41.32 5.78 -14.61
C GLY A 339 41.58 5.63 -13.11
N CYS A 340 41.33 6.67 -12.31
CA CYS A 340 41.68 6.69 -10.89
C CYS A 340 40.64 7.40 -10.02
N TRP A 341 40.62 7.07 -8.73
CA TRP A 341 39.83 7.81 -7.73
C TRP A 341 40.46 9.17 -7.42
N SER A 342 39.61 10.16 -7.20
CA SER A 342 40.01 11.53 -6.86
C SER A 342 39.00 12.20 -5.94
N ASN A 343 39.51 13.08 -5.08
CA ASN A 343 38.74 14.04 -4.29
C ASN A 343 39.16 15.49 -4.59
N SER A 344 39.89 15.69 -5.70
CA SER A 344 40.44 16.99 -6.10
C SER A 344 39.39 17.86 -6.79
N SER A 345 39.58 19.18 -6.71
CA SER A 345 38.80 20.16 -7.44
C SER A 345 39.67 21.31 -7.95
N ILE A 346 39.13 22.11 -8.86
CA ILE A 346 39.78 23.29 -9.38
C ILE A 346 39.46 24.54 -8.55
N VAL A 347 40.47 25.40 -8.39
CA VAL A 347 40.36 26.71 -7.73
C VAL A 347 40.97 27.77 -8.63
N LEU A 348 40.36 28.95 -8.67
CA LEU A 348 40.96 30.12 -9.31
C LEU A 348 41.96 30.75 -8.34
N ASP A 349 43.24 30.77 -8.71
CA ASP A 349 44.29 31.47 -7.98
C ASP A 349 45.09 32.37 -8.91
N ASN A 350 45.15 33.67 -8.58
CA ASN A 350 45.87 34.68 -9.37
C ASN A 350 45.58 34.66 -10.89
N GLY A 351 44.34 34.30 -11.28
CA GLY A 351 43.91 34.24 -12.68
C GLY A 351 44.15 32.89 -13.38
N TYR A 352 44.67 31.89 -12.68
CA TYR A 352 44.90 30.53 -13.19
C TYR A 352 44.00 29.53 -12.48
N LEU A 353 43.52 28.53 -13.22
CA LEU A 353 42.85 27.37 -12.64
C LEU A 353 43.91 26.36 -12.21
N ILE A 354 43.92 26.02 -10.93
CA ILE A 354 44.81 25.02 -10.35
C ILE A 354 44.00 23.91 -9.71
N SER A 355 44.48 22.66 -9.81
CA SER A 355 43.86 21.51 -9.14
C SER A 355 44.45 21.36 -7.75
N ILE A 356 43.58 21.22 -6.75
CA ILE A 356 43.93 21.05 -5.33
C ILE A 356 43.21 19.81 -4.81
N SER A 357 43.95 18.95 -4.09
CA SER A 357 43.39 17.76 -3.44
C SER A 357 42.47 18.11 -2.29
N ASP A 358 41.64 17.14 -1.88
CA ASP A 358 40.81 17.22 -0.67
C ASP A 358 39.76 18.33 -0.65
N ILE A 359 39.51 19.02 -1.77
CA ILE A 359 38.40 19.98 -1.83
C ILE A 359 37.07 19.23 -1.78
N PHE A 360 36.91 18.16 -2.56
CA PHE A 360 35.71 17.33 -2.53
C PHE A 360 35.82 16.28 -1.40
N SER A 361 35.86 16.73 -0.15
CA SER A 361 35.95 15.87 1.03
C SER A 361 35.10 16.41 2.18
N VAL A 362 34.86 15.56 3.18
CA VAL A 362 34.15 15.85 4.43
C VAL A 362 34.87 15.21 5.62
N ASP A 363 34.50 15.56 6.86
CA ASP A 363 35.18 15.12 8.08
C ASP A 363 34.60 13.85 8.73
N ASP A 364 33.47 13.34 8.25
CA ASP A 364 32.86 12.08 8.71
C ASP A 364 32.10 11.38 7.57
N THR A 365 31.50 10.25 7.91
CA THR A 365 30.80 9.30 7.06
C THR A 365 29.76 9.96 6.15
N VAL A 366 29.76 9.55 4.88
CA VAL A 366 28.71 9.88 3.90
C VAL A 366 27.79 8.68 3.73
N ARG A 367 26.48 8.89 3.84
CA ARG A 367 25.45 7.84 3.82
C ARG A 367 24.62 7.80 2.55
N CYS A 368 24.37 8.95 1.94
CA CYS A 368 23.45 9.07 0.81
C CYS A 368 23.80 10.24 -0.10
N PHE A 369 23.32 10.15 -1.34
CA PHE A 369 23.41 11.20 -2.35
C PHE A 369 22.05 11.43 -3.00
N ALA A 370 21.87 12.62 -3.57
CA ALA A 370 20.84 12.85 -4.57
C ALA A 370 21.28 13.95 -5.52
N VAL A 371 20.89 13.85 -6.80
CA VAL A 371 21.07 14.94 -7.77
C VAL A 371 19.77 15.72 -7.91
N HIS A 372 19.83 17.02 -7.62
CA HIS A 372 18.70 17.92 -7.76
C HIS A 372 19.18 19.32 -8.13
N ASP A 373 18.50 19.98 -9.07
CA ASP A 373 18.85 21.33 -9.56
C ASP A 373 20.32 21.49 -10.00
N ASN A 374 20.88 20.48 -10.67
CA ASN A 374 22.29 20.42 -11.07
C ASN A 374 23.28 20.54 -9.91
N LEU A 375 22.88 20.12 -8.71
CA LEU A 375 23.74 20.00 -7.54
C LEU A 375 23.73 18.54 -7.07
N LEU A 376 24.88 18.06 -6.64
CA LEU A 376 24.98 16.82 -5.89
C LEU A 376 24.77 17.12 -4.41
N PHE A 377 23.68 16.66 -3.83
CA PHE A 377 23.45 16.69 -2.40
C PHE A 377 24.18 15.53 -1.75
N VAL A 378 24.84 15.81 -0.63
CA VAL A 378 25.62 14.85 0.14
C VAL A 378 25.10 14.86 1.57
N GLY A 379 24.58 13.71 2.02
CA GLY A 379 24.03 13.52 3.37
C GLY A 379 24.82 12.47 4.15
N GLY A 380 25.01 12.69 5.45
CA GLY A 380 25.78 11.78 6.30
C GLY A 380 25.86 12.21 7.76
N ASP A 381 27.01 12.01 8.38
CA ASP A 381 27.31 12.29 9.81
C ASP A 381 28.30 13.46 9.97
N PHE A 382 28.63 14.15 8.88
CA PHE A 382 29.72 15.11 8.81
C PHE A 382 29.32 16.54 9.23
N SER A 383 30.30 17.26 9.76
CA SER A 383 30.14 18.62 10.30
C SER A 383 30.94 19.68 9.54
N LEU A 384 31.87 19.27 8.67
CA LEU A 384 32.78 20.14 7.97
C LEU A 384 33.05 19.67 6.54
N THR A 385 33.11 20.62 5.62
CA THR A 385 33.52 20.39 4.23
C THR A 385 34.97 20.78 3.98
N SER A 386 35.63 20.04 3.10
CA SER A 386 37.03 20.22 2.72
C SER A 386 38.03 20.27 3.90
N PRO A 387 37.89 19.46 4.97
CA PRO A 387 38.62 19.65 6.24
C PRO A 387 40.15 19.72 6.09
N ASN A 388 40.70 19.00 5.11
CA ASN A 388 42.15 18.87 4.90
C ASN A 388 42.69 19.69 3.72
N ALA A 389 41.84 20.40 2.97
CA ALA A 389 42.26 21.18 1.81
C ALA A 389 43.08 22.41 2.24
N SER A 390 44.38 22.40 1.95
CA SER A 390 45.32 23.45 2.39
C SER A 390 45.56 24.49 1.29
N HIS A 391 44.54 25.29 0.95
CA HIS A 391 44.70 26.40 0.00
C HIS A 391 43.86 27.62 0.41
N PRO A 392 44.39 28.86 0.39
CA PRO A 392 43.72 30.04 0.94
C PRO A 392 42.40 30.42 0.23
N ASN A 393 42.23 30.01 -1.03
CA ASN A 393 41.01 30.26 -1.80
C ASN A 393 39.97 29.12 -1.66
N VAL A 394 40.22 28.11 -0.82
CA VAL A 394 39.25 27.07 -0.49
C VAL A 394 38.41 27.54 0.71
N ILE A 395 37.09 27.42 0.58
CA ILE A 395 36.15 27.78 1.66
C ILE A 395 35.71 26.49 2.34
N HIS A 396 35.94 26.43 3.65
CA HIS A 396 35.46 25.36 4.52
C HIS A 396 34.13 25.78 5.13
N TYR A 397 33.08 25.00 4.91
CA TYR A 397 31.78 25.24 5.53
C TYR A 397 31.55 24.30 6.69
N ALA A 398 31.28 24.87 7.86
CA ALA A 398 30.59 24.15 8.92
C ALA A 398 29.15 23.88 8.48
N VAL A 399 28.73 22.63 8.56
CA VAL A 399 27.44 22.13 8.08
C VAL A 399 26.83 21.21 9.12
N ASN A 400 25.54 20.92 8.98
CA ASN A 400 24.85 19.98 9.85
C ASN A 400 24.41 18.77 9.03
N ASN A 401 25.34 17.84 8.78
CA ASN A 401 25.08 16.55 8.13
C ASN A 401 24.63 16.60 6.66
N LEU A 402 24.63 17.79 6.06
CA LEU A 402 24.13 18.03 4.71
C LEU A 402 24.87 19.18 4.02
N ALA A 403 25.37 18.93 2.82
CA ALA A 403 25.97 19.93 1.95
C ALA A 403 25.63 19.64 0.48
N ARG A 404 25.85 20.64 -0.38
CA ARG A 404 25.63 20.52 -1.83
C ARG A 404 26.93 20.80 -2.57
N TRP A 405 27.17 20.05 -3.63
CA TRP A 405 28.35 20.15 -4.45
C TRP A 405 27.99 20.60 -5.86
N LEU A 406 28.58 21.72 -6.30
CA LEU A 406 28.35 22.29 -7.64
C LEU A 406 29.27 21.69 -8.71
N GLY A 407 30.21 20.82 -8.33
CA GLY A 407 31.25 20.29 -9.22
C GLY A 407 32.63 20.85 -8.92
N TYR A 408 32.69 22.01 -8.27
CA TYR A 408 33.96 22.65 -7.89
C TYR A 408 33.96 23.38 -6.54
N ILE A 409 32.79 23.67 -5.98
CA ILE A 409 32.63 24.38 -4.71
C ILE A 409 31.48 23.77 -3.90
N TRP A 410 31.65 23.76 -2.58
CA TRP A 410 30.60 23.40 -1.63
C TRP A 410 29.62 24.54 -1.40
N LEU A 411 28.35 24.21 -1.22
CA LEU A 411 27.29 25.13 -0.82
C LEU A 411 26.61 24.54 0.42
N PRO A 412 26.59 25.24 1.57
CA PRO A 412 25.90 24.76 2.76
C PRO A 412 24.38 24.78 2.55
N CYS A 413 23.67 24.00 3.36
CA CYS A 413 22.21 24.06 3.47
C CYS A 413 21.82 24.75 4.78
N THR A 414 20.73 25.51 4.77
CA THR A 414 20.20 26.14 5.99
C THR A 414 18.98 25.36 6.51
N GLY A 415 18.82 25.29 7.83
CA GLY A 415 17.65 24.67 8.46
C GLY A 415 17.73 23.15 8.67
N ALA A 416 18.85 22.51 8.31
CA ALA A 416 19.07 21.11 8.65
C ALA A 416 19.30 20.96 10.18
N ASP A 417 18.49 20.12 10.84
CA ASP A 417 18.59 19.79 12.27
C ASP A 417 18.60 18.27 12.48
N PHE A 418 19.34 17.57 11.61
CA PHE A 418 19.49 16.13 11.68
C PHE A 418 20.64 15.75 12.63
N GLU A 419 20.49 14.63 13.35
CA GLU A 419 21.61 13.94 14.00
C GLU A 419 22.54 13.32 12.94
N TYR A 420 21.95 12.78 11.88
CA TYR A 420 22.59 12.43 10.60
C TYR A 420 21.52 12.36 9.50
N VAL A 421 21.92 12.55 8.24
CA VAL A 421 21.03 12.37 7.08
C VAL A 421 21.23 10.97 6.53
N ASN A 422 20.20 10.13 6.62
CA ASN A 422 20.26 8.74 6.20
C ASN A 422 19.91 8.57 4.73
N GLU A 423 18.95 9.35 4.22
CA GLU A 423 18.41 9.17 2.87
C GLU A 423 18.03 10.52 2.24
N LEU A 424 18.22 10.61 0.93
CA LEU A 424 17.89 11.77 0.10
C LEU A 424 17.14 11.27 -1.14
N GLU A 425 15.92 11.73 -1.35
CA GLU A 425 15.09 11.23 -2.44
C GLU A 425 14.42 12.35 -3.24
N LEU A 426 14.50 12.28 -4.57
CA LEU A 426 13.81 13.21 -5.46
C LEU A 426 12.42 12.70 -5.84
N ILE A 427 11.38 13.35 -5.32
CA ILE A 427 9.99 12.93 -5.47
C ILE A 427 9.20 14.03 -6.16
N GLY A 428 8.72 13.77 -7.39
CA GLY A 428 7.90 14.76 -8.12
C GLY A 428 8.59 16.10 -8.36
N GLY A 429 9.92 16.10 -8.45
CA GLY A 429 10.74 17.31 -8.59
C GLY A 429 11.06 17.99 -7.26
N GLN A 430 10.55 17.50 -6.14
CA GLN A 430 10.83 17.98 -4.80
C GLN A 430 11.83 17.04 -4.13
N LEU A 431 12.95 17.57 -3.63
CA LEU A 431 13.92 16.78 -2.88
C LEU A 431 13.44 16.63 -1.42
N TYR A 432 13.43 15.40 -0.94
CA TYR A 432 13.09 15.03 0.44
C TYR A 432 14.32 14.47 1.14
N LEU A 433 14.39 14.71 2.45
CA LEU A 433 15.50 14.31 3.30
C LEU A 433 14.97 13.58 4.52
N MET A 434 15.64 12.50 4.89
CA MET A 434 15.22 11.66 6.00
C MET A 434 16.39 11.31 6.91
N GLY A 435 16.13 11.35 8.20
CA GLY A 435 17.11 11.00 9.23
C GLY A 435 16.59 11.35 10.62
N PRO A 436 17.22 10.82 11.69
CA PRO A 436 16.94 11.24 13.05
C PRO A 436 17.25 12.72 13.25
N MET A 437 16.47 13.36 14.11
CA MET A 437 16.59 14.79 14.41
C MET A 437 17.19 15.04 15.79
N ASN A 438 17.95 16.12 15.96
CA ASN A 438 18.43 16.53 17.29
C ASN A 438 17.29 17.09 18.16
N SER A 439 16.24 17.62 17.54
CA SER A 439 15.08 18.16 18.25
C SER A 439 14.04 17.09 18.59
N MET A 440 13.50 17.17 19.82
CA MET A 440 12.55 16.20 20.40
C MET A 440 11.16 16.19 19.73
N TYR A 441 10.90 17.08 18.76
CA TYR A 441 9.58 17.27 18.13
C TYR A 441 9.54 16.77 16.68
N GLY A 442 9.49 15.44 16.52
CA GLY A 442 8.41 14.77 15.79
C GLY A 442 8.32 14.80 14.26
N PHE A 443 9.32 15.27 13.50
CA PHE A 443 9.24 15.21 12.02
C PHE A 443 10.54 14.71 11.39
N PHE A 444 10.61 13.47 10.92
CA PHE A 444 11.84 12.89 10.31
C PHE A 444 11.99 13.19 8.82
N LEU A 445 10.90 13.66 8.20
CA LEU A 445 10.86 14.05 6.80
C LEU A 445 11.03 15.57 6.68
N ARG A 446 11.97 15.98 5.84
CA ARG A 446 12.15 17.36 5.40
C ARG A 446 12.03 17.45 3.89
N SER A 447 11.69 18.63 3.39
CA SER A 447 11.77 18.97 1.98
C SER A 447 12.77 20.11 1.79
N TYR A 448 13.46 20.10 0.66
CA TYR A 448 14.35 21.19 0.25
C TYR A 448 13.63 22.15 -0.70
N ASP A 449 13.47 23.41 -0.30
CA ASP A 449 12.96 24.45 -1.20
C ASP A 449 13.96 25.61 -1.26
N ASN A 450 14.51 25.87 -2.45
CA ASN A 450 15.36 27.04 -2.74
C ASN A 450 16.47 27.33 -1.72
N GLY A 451 17.16 26.29 -1.23
CA GLY A 451 18.27 26.43 -0.28
C GLY A 451 17.89 26.24 1.18
N ILE A 452 16.59 26.13 1.48
CA ILE A 452 16.04 26.02 2.83
C ILE A 452 15.50 24.60 3.03
N ILE A 453 15.81 24.01 4.17
CA ILE A 453 15.25 22.74 4.61
C ILE A 453 14.02 23.01 5.48
N GLU A 454 12.86 22.56 5.02
CA GLU A 454 11.57 22.82 5.66
C GLU A 454 10.92 21.54 6.19
N PRO A 455 10.22 21.60 7.35
CA PRO A 455 9.42 20.47 7.84
C PRO A 455 8.27 20.17 6.88
N VAL A 456 8.14 18.90 6.50
CA VAL A 456 6.95 18.43 5.77
C VAL A 456 5.87 18.14 6.82
N PRO A 457 4.68 18.79 6.74
CA PRO A 457 3.58 18.47 7.63
C PRO A 457 3.10 17.04 7.34
N THR A 458 3.59 16.08 8.12
CA THR A 458 3.11 14.70 8.07
C THR A 458 2.07 14.51 9.18
N TYR A 459 0.93 13.90 8.86
CA TYR A 459 -0.23 13.79 9.78
C TYR A 459 -0.06 12.75 10.89
N SER A 460 1.11 12.14 11.07
CA SER A 460 1.33 11.16 12.14
C SER A 460 2.76 11.23 12.65
N GLY A 461 2.90 11.45 13.96
CA GLY A 461 4.20 11.53 14.62
C GLY A 461 4.85 10.16 14.63
N ILE A 462 6.02 10.04 14.01
CA ILE A 462 6.72 8.77 13.97
C ILE A 462 7.51 8.62 15.27
N PHE A 463 7.18 7.71 16.19
CA PHE A 463 7.84 7.65 17.52
C PHE A 463 8.31 6.24 17.92
N GLU A 464 9.54 6.12 18.42
CA GLU A 464 9.97 5.00 19.27
C GLU A 464 10.95 5.48 20.37
N ASN A 465 10.90 4.83 21.54
CA ASN A 465 11.70 5.18 22.74
C ASN A 465 13.07 4.47 22.81
N ASP A 466 13.32 3.47 21.96
CA ASP A 466 14.52 2.61 22.09
C ASP A 466 15.37 2.49 20.80
N LYS A 467 14.89 2.94 19.63
CA LYS A 467 15.65 3.06 18.37
C LYS A 467 15.12 4.24 17.54
N PRO A 468 15.97 4.99 16.81
CA PRO A 468 15.47 6.04 15.94
C PRO A 468 14.60 5.44 14.83
N PRO A 469 13.46 6.06 14.48
CA PRO A 469 12.74 5.67 13.29
C PRO A 469 13.60 6.01 12.06
N LEU A 470 13.79 5.02 11.20
CA LEU A 470 14.67 5.10 10.04
C LEU A 470 13.86 4.73 8.80
N ALA A 471 13.66 5.70 7.92
CA ALA A 471 13.25 5.41 6.56
C ALA A 471 14.49 4.91 5.79
N TYR A 472 14.39 3.71 5.22
CA TYR A 472 15.43 3.11 4.39
C TYR A 472 15.26 3.42 2.91
N GLY A 473 14.17 4.10 2.56
CA GLY A 473 13.97 4.55 1.19
C GLY A 473 12.52 4.88 0.89
N TYR A 474 12.28 5.02 -0.39
CA TYR A 474 11.08 5.57 -0.95
C TYR A 474 10.72 4.85 -2.25
N ILE A 475 9.42 4.74 -2.55
CA ILE A 475 8.95 4.38 -3.89
C ILE A 475 7.76 5.26 -4.29
N ARG A 476 7.73 5.66 -5.57
CA ARG A 476 6.55 6.23 -6.20
C ARG A 476 5.83 5.16 -7.00
N HIS A 477 4.54 5.02 -6.78
CA HIS A 477 3.73 4.12 -7.58
C HIS A 477 2.30 4.64 -7.77
N ASP A 478 1.85 4.68 -9.03
CA ASP A 478 0.49 5.09 -9.43
C ASP A 478 0.01 6.43 -8.82
N GLY A 479 0.91 7.42 -8.79
CA GLY A 479 0.61 8.75 -8.25
C GLY A 479 0.64 8.83 -6.72
N TYR A 480 0.93 7.73 -6.03
CA TYR A 480 1.17 7.68 -4.59
C TYR A 480 2.66 7.57 -4.28
N ASP A 481 3.01 8.15 -3.14
CA ASP A 481 4.37 8.33 -2.66
C ASP A 481 4.49 7.56 -1.35
N TYR A 482 5.41 6.59 -1.28
CA TYR A 482 5.54 5.68 -0.15
C TYR A 482 6.93 5.70 0.45
N PHE A 483 6.99 5.70 1.77
CA PHE A 483 8.22 5.51 2.55
C PHE A 483 8.20 4.14 3.20
N TYR A 484 9.36 3.48 3.20
CA TYR A 484 9.54 2.20 3.88
C TYR A 484 10.70 2.23 4.86
N GLY A 485 10.61 1.41 5.90
CA GLY A 485 11.69 1.20 6.86
C GLY A 485 11.20 0.88 8.25
N ASN A 486 12.00 1.24 9.25
CA ASN A 486 11.62 1.21 10.65
C ASN A 486 10.77 2.44 11.01
N ILE A 487 9.59 2.53 10.42
CA ILE A 487 8.67 3.67 10.55
C ILE A 487 7.44 3.22 11.37
N LYS A 488 7.00 4.02 12.35
CA LYS A 488 5.84 3.73 13.21
C LYS A 488 4.99 4.97 13.48
N PRO A 489 3.66 4.99 13.25
CA PRO A 489 2.80 6.13 13.55
C PRO A 489 2.54 6.32 15.06
N SER A 490 2.10 7.53 15.43
CA SER A 490 2.05 8.04 16.82
C SER A 490 1.11 7.29 17.76
N THR A 491 0.25 6.44 17.24
CA THR A 491 -0.78 5.70 17.98
C THR A 491 -0.84 4.26 17.49
N GLY A 492 0.05 3.38 17.97
CA GLY A 492 0.00 1.96 17.59
C GLY A 492 1.08 1.07 18.23
N ALA A 493 0.88 -0.24 18.14
CA ALA A 493 1.87 -1.28 18.44
C ALA A 493 2.91 -1.37 17.29
N PRO A 494 4.13 -1.90 17.52
CA PRO A 494 5.20 -1.93 16.51
C PRO A 494 4.82 -2.80 15.30
N THR A 495 4.89 -2.25 14.09
CA THR A 495 4.77 -2.98 12.82
C THR A 495 5.69 -2.34 11.79
N GLY A 496 6.46 -3.13 11.04
CA GLY A 496 7.36 -2.64 9.99
C GLY A 496 6.62 -1.82 8.94
N GLY A 497 7.24 -0.75 8.50
CA GLY A 497 6.54 0.35 7.86
C GLY A 497 6.55 0.34 6.35
N PHE A 498 5.37 0.40 5.75
CA PHE A 498 5.13 0.92 4.40
C PHE A 498 3.98 1.94 4.49
N TYR A 499 4.31 3.23 4.32
CA TYR A 499 3.36 4.32 4.57
C TYR A 499 3.35 5.28 3.41
N SER A 500 2.17 5.81 3.08
CA SER A 500 2.09 6.94 2.17
C SER A 500 2.72 8.20 2.79
N HIS A 501 3.11 9.17 1.96
CA HIS A 501 3.57 10.49 2.41
C HIS A 501 2.56 11.23 3.30
N THR A 502 1.26 10.92 3.17
CA THR A 502 0.20 11.46 4.04
C THR A 502 0.08 10.74 5.38
N GLY A 503 0.89 9.71 5.64
CA GLY A 503 0.85 8.89 6.85
C GLY A 503 -0.23 7.80 6.84
N ASN A 504 -0.87 7.56 5.69
CA ASN A 504 -1.83 6.44 5.58
C ASN A 504 -1.04 5.13 5.50
N ARG A 505 -1.45 4.17 6.32
CA ARG A 505 -0.89 2.82 6.32
C ARG A 505 -1.39 2.08 5.09
N ASP A 506 -0.49 1.73 4.19
CA ASP A 506 -0.78 0.92 3.00
C ASP A 506 -0.07 -0.44 3.06
N GLY A 507 0.27 -0.89 4.28
CA GLY A 507 0.62 -2.27 4.55
C GLY A 507 0.88 -2.62 6.01
N GLU A 508 0.63 -3.89 6.35
CA GLU A 508 0.88 -4.46 7.67
C GLU A 508 1.99 -5.49 7.59
N PHE A 509 3.20 -5.12 7.98
CA PHE A 509 4.33 -6.04 8.11
C PHE A 509 4.67 -6.22 9.59
N ASP A 510 4.97 -7.45 10.01
CA ASP A 510 5.33 -7.73 11.41
C ASP A 510 6.77 -7.30 11.76
N HIS A 511 7.64 -7.18 10.76
CA HIS A 511 8.99 -6.62 10.91
C HIS A 511 9.34 -5.69 9.74
N LEU A 512 10.51 -5.06 9.85
CA LEU A 512 10.98 -4.01 8.95
C LEU A 512 11.08 -4.45 7.49
N ILE A 513 10.80 -3.50 6.60
CA ILE A 513 11.10 -3.57 5.17
C ILE A 513 12.44 -2.89 4.96
N ARG A 514 13.41 -3.59 4.36
CA ARG A 514 14.77 -3.08 4.10
C ARG A 514 14.91 -2.47 2.72
N ALA A 515 14.22 -3.05 1.75
CA ALA A 515 14.27 -2.63 0.36
C ALA A 515 12.89 -2.79 -0.28
N ALA A 516 12.52 -1.85 -1.13
CA ALA A 516 11.36 -1.97 -1.99
C ALA A 516 11.64 -1.36 -3.36
N ALA A 517 10.96 -1.86 -4.38
CA ALA A 517 11.07 -1.31 -5.73
C ALA A 517 9.78 -1.51 -6.51
N VAL A 518 9.52 -0.60 -7.44
CA VAL A 518 8.49 -0.79 -8.47
C VAL A 518 9.13 -1.49 -9.66
N PHE A 519 8.55 -2.62 -10.06
CA PHE A 519 9.00 -3.38 -11.22
C PHE A 519 7.80 -3.97 -11.96
N GLN A 520 7.77 -3.83 -13.29
CA GLN A 520 6.68 -4.33 -14.14
C GLN A 520 5.26 -3.99 -13.64
N GLY A 521 5.09 -2.81 -13.03
CA GLY A 521 3.80 -2.35 -12.51
C GLY A 521 3.43 -2.87 -11.13
N ASN A 522 4.27 -3.67 -10.47
CA ASN A 522 4.04 -4.17 -9.11
C ASN A 522 5.02 -3.57 -8.12
N ILE A 523 4.66 -3.60 -6.84
CA ILE A 523 5.57 -3.23 -5.75
C ILE A 523 6.18 -4.49 -5.15
N TYR A 524 7.50 -4.56 -5.12
CA TYR A 524 8.27 -5.65 -4.51
C TYR A 524 8.85 -5.19 -3.18
N PHE A 525 8.91 -6.11 -2.23
CA PHE A 525 9.39 -5.86 -0.87
C PHE A 525 10.39 -6.93 -0.46
N ALA A 526 11.47 -6.50 0.19
CA ALA A 526 12.32 -7.37 0.98
C ALA A 526 12.59 -6.80 2.36
N GLY A 527 12.68 -7.67 3.36
CA GLY A 527 12.99 -7.26 4.72
C GLY A 527 12.99 -8.43 5.69
N ASP A 528 12.86 -8.12 6.97
CA ASP A 528 12.91 -9.12 8.05
C ASP A 528 11.51 -9.68 8.38
N PHE A 529 10.49 -9.30 7.62
CA PHE A 529 9.09 -9.65 7.90
C PHE A 529 8.84 -11.14 7.70
N THR A 530 8.13 -11.73 8.65
CA THR A 530 7.62 -13.10 8.55
C THR A 530 6.15 -13.14 8.19
N LYS A 531 5.48 -11.97 8.25
CA LYS A 531 4.09 -11.80 7.86
C LYS A 531 3.88 -10.46 7.18
N ALA A 532 3.03 -10.48 6.16
CA ALA A 532 2.44 -9.29 5.55
C ALA A 532 0.92 -9.51 5.47
N PHE A 533 0.14 -8.54 5.98
CA PHE A 533 -1.33 -8.63 6.07
C PHE A 533 -1.83 -9.91 6.78
N GLY A 534 -1.07 -10.37 7.79
CA GLY A 534 -1.35 -11.60 8.53
C GLY A 534 -1.07 -12.90 7.77
N LEU A 535 -0.70 -12.83 6.48
CA LEU A 535 -0.26 -13.98 5.69
C LEU A 535 1.24 -14.24 5.91
N PRO A 536 1.68 -15.51 5.94
CA PRO A 536 3.08 -15.86 6.16
C PRO A 536 3.95 -15.59 4.93
N PHE A 537 5.12 -15.01 5.14
CA PHE A 537 6.17 -14.80 4.13
C PHE A 537 7.55 -15.04 4.74
N ASN A 538 8.57 -15.17 3.89
CA ASN A 538 9.96 -15.36 4.31
C ASN A 538 10.80 -14.13 3.92
N GLY A 539 10.35 -12.94 4.31
CA GLY A 539 11.05 -11.69 4.04
C GLY A 539 11.03 -11.21 2.59
N LEU A 540 10.32 -11.90 1.69
CA LEU A 540 10.09 -11.48 0.30
C LEU A 540 8.62 -11.57 -0.05
N ALA A 541 8.10 -10.50 -0.64
CA ALA A 541 6.74 -10.45 -1.16
C ALA A 541 6.64 -9.43 -2.29
N TYR A 542 5.59 -9.53 -3.08
CA TYR A 542 5.18 -8.46 -3.97
C TYR A 542 3.67 -8.26 -3.89
N SER A 543 3.25 -7.01 -4.11
CA SER A 543 1.86 -6.60 -4.21
C SER A 543 1.55 -6.40 -5.68
N LEU A 544 0.49 -7.06 -6.16
CA LEU A 544 -0.03 -6.77 -7.49
C LEU A 544 -0.64 -5.38 -7.47
N TRP A 545 -0.02 -4.45 -8.19
CA TRP A 545 -0.57 -3.12 -8.30
C TRP A 545 -1.13 -2.94 -9.71
N GLY A 546 -2.45 -2.80 -9.81
CA GLY A 546 -3.15 -2.84 -11.09
C GLY A 546 -3.67 -4.23 -11.51
N ALA A 547 -3.44 -5.30 -10.74
CA ALA A 547 -4.52 -6.27 -10.60
C ALA A 547 -5.62 -5.49 -9.92
N ASN A 548 -6.69 -5.17 -10.64
CA ASN A 548 -7.92 -4.75 -9.99
C ASN A 548 -8.07 -5.65 -8.75
N PRO A 549 -8.31 -5.13 -7.52
CA PRO A 549 -9.07 -5.95 -6.60
C PRO A 549 -10.23 -6.43 -7.45
N ILE A 550 -10.38 -7.75 -7.66
CA ILE A 550 -11.41 -8.37 -8.54
C ILE A 550 -12.48 -7.34 -8.65
N SER A 551 -12.67 -6.67 -9.82
CA SER A 551 -13.57 -5.52 -9.85
C SER A 551 -14.81 -6.05 -9.17
N SER A 552 -15.06 -5.60 -7.94
CA SER A 552 -16.12 -6.17 -7.16
C SER A 552 -17.23 -5.35 -7.75
N SER A 553 -17.69 -5.90 -8.86
CA SER A 553 -18.88 -5.52 -9.53
C SER A 553 -19.94 -5.74 -8.47
N GLU A 554 -20.12 -4.73 -7.61
CA GLU A 554 -21.49 -4.33 -7.49
C GLU A 554 -21.93 -4.00 -8.89
N PRO A 555 -23.01 -4.63 -9.33
CA PRO A 555 -23.32 -4.71 -10.72
C PRO A 555 -23.41 -3.27 -11.19
N LYS A 556 -22.51 -2.87 -12.09
CA LYS A 556 -22.86 -1.81 -13.03
C LYS A 556 -23.91 -2.39 -13.94
N GLU A 557 -25.11 -2.62 -13.39
CA GLU A 557 -26.32 -2.71 -14.19
C GLU A 557 -26.17 -3.82 -15.25
N ASP A 558 -25.90 -5.07 -14.84
CA ASP A 558 -26.10 -6.24 -15.71
C ASP A 558 -27.56 -6.72 -15.67
N GLN A 559 -28.45 -5.75 -15.82
CA GLN A 559 -29.64 -5.90 -16.65
C GLN A 559 -29.40 -5.15 -17.97
N ARG A 560 -28.18 -5.25 -18.53
CA ARG A 560 -27.85 -4.65 -19.82
C ARG A 560 -27.48 -5.73 -20.82
N ILE A 561 -28.30 -5.80 -21.86
CA ILE A 561 -28.18 -6.63 -23.06
C ILE A 561 -26.71 -6.89 -23.43
N GLY A 562 -26.23 -8.11 -23.19
CA GLY A 562 -24.91 -8.52 -23.65
C GLY A 562 -24.90 -8.60 -25.17
N PHE A 563 -23.95 -7.97 -25.84
CA PHE A 563 -23.69 -8.24 -27.26
C PHE A 563 -22.21 -8.39 -27.54
N TYR A 564 -21.89 -9.37 -28.37
CA TYR A 564 -20.53 -9.71 -28.77
C TYR A 564 -20.52 -10.16 -30.23
N VAL A 565 -19.35 -10.07 -30.86
CA VAL A 565 -19.17 -10.58 -32.22
C VAL A 565 -18.42 -11.90 -32.18
N THR A 566 -18.98 -12.91 -32.84
CA THR A 566 -18.29 -14.19 -33.10
C THR A 566 -18.55 -14.59 -34.54
N GLY A 567 -17.49 -14.89 -35.31
CA GLY A 567 -17.60 -15.38 -36.69
C GLY A 567 -18.49 -14.56 -37.64
N LYS A 568 -18.19 -13.26 -37.85
CA LYS A 568 -19.04 -12.30 -38.61
C LYS A 568 -20.53 -12.33 -38.23
N GLN A 569 -20.86 -12.70 -37.00
CA GLN A 569 -22.20 -12.61 -36.44
C GLN A 569 -22.15 -11.77 -35.17
N LEU A 570 -23.07 -10.82 -35.07
CA LEU A 570 -23.33 -10.09 -33.84
C LEU A 570 -24.38 -10.87 -33.05
N VAL A 571 -24.00 -11.40 -31.89
CA VAL A 571 -24.90 -12.10 -30.98
C VAL A 571 -25.32 -11.12 -29.90
N ILE A 572 -26.62 -11.03 -29.67
CA ILE A 572 -27.29 -10.20 -28.66
C ILE A 572 -27.99 -11.17 -27.71
N THR A 573 -27.62 -11.15 -26.43
CA THR A 573 -28.10 -12.09 -25.42
C THR A 573 -29.52 -11.73 -24.94
N PRO A 574 -30.29 -12.71 -24.48
CA PRO A 574 -31.61 -12.49 -23.86
C PRO A 574 -31.51 -11.54 -22.66
N GLY A 575 -32.42 -10.57 -22.56
CA GLY A 575 -32.50 -9.62 -21.44
C GLY A 575 -33.90 -9.01 -21.33
N GLN A 576 -34.37 -8.66 -20.13
CA GLN A 576 -35.74 -8.15 -19.96
C GLN A 576 -35.89 -6.73 -20.54
N PHE A 577 -36.83 -6.62 -21.49
CA PHE A 577 -37.33 -5.42 -22.19
C PHE A 577 -36.38 -4.76 -23.22
N ILE A 578 -36.66 -4.98 -24.53
CA ILE A 578 -36.03 -4.25 -25.65
C ILE A 578 -37.06 -3.56 -26.57
N PRO A 579 -37.88 -2.60 -26.11
CA PRO A 579 -38.80 -1.90 -27.00
C PRO A 579 -38.07 -0.82 -27.79
N ARG A 580 -38.23 -0.81 -29.12
CA ARG A 580 -37.83 0.29 -30.03
C ARG A 580 -36.34 0.64 -30.04
N SER A 581 -35.47 -0.33 -29.75
CA SER A 581 -34.03 -0.12 -29.76
C SER A 581 -33.41 -0.26 -31.16
N MET A 582 -32.35 0.52 -31.40
CA MET A 582 -31.61 0.55 -32.65
C MET A 582 -30.14 0.18 -32.42
N MET A 583 -29.55 -0.53 -33.38
CA MET A 583 -28.11 -0.81 -33.46
C MET A 583 -27.52 -0.09 -34.66
N ASN A 584 -26.63 0.86 -34.40
CA ASN A 584 -25.87 1.62 -35.38
C ASN A 584 -24.44 1.06 -35.46
N ILE A 585 -23.90 0.93 -36.67
CA ILE A 585 -22.55 0.42 -36.90
C ILE A 585 -21.78 1.47 -37.66
N TYR A 586 -20.68 1.94 -37.09
CA TYR A 586 -19.78 2.92 -37.66
C TYR A 586 -18.45 2.27 -38.05
N ASN A 587 -17.81 2.73 -39.13
CA ASN A 587 -16.44 2.34 -39.45
C ASN A 587 -15.43 3.11 -38.57
N ALA A 588 -14.16 2.74 -38.64
CA ALA A 588 -13.08 3.40 -37.89
C ALA A 588 -12.93 4.92 -38.14
N SER A 589 -13.44 5.44 -39.27
CA SER A 589 -13.49 6.88 -39.55
C SER A 589 -14.73 7.59 -38.98
N GLY A 590 -15.60 6.88 -38.25
CA GLY A 590 -16.81 7.41 -37.66
C GLY A 590 -17.99 7.56 -38.63
N GLN A 591 -17.90 7.05 -39.86
CA GLN A 591 -19.04 7.05 -40.78
C GLN A 591 -20.01 5.92 -40.44
N LEU A 592 -21.31 6.23 -40.39
CA LEU A 592 -22.38 5.24 -40.19
C LEU A 592 -22.47 4.33 -41.41
N VAL A 593 -22.18 3.06 -41.22
CA VAL A 593 -22.16 2.02 -42.27
C VAL A 593 -23.50 1.28 -42.32
N ARG A 594 -24.16 1.07 -41.17
CA ARG A 594 -25.43 0.34 -41.10
C ARG A 594 -26.23 0.71 -39.85
N SER A 595 -27.55 0.68 -39.95
CA SER A 595 -28.47 0.85 -38.83
C SER A 595 -29.55 -0.23 -38.87
N LEU A 596 -29.87 -0.81 -37.72
CA LEU A 596 -30.69 -2.02 -37.57
C LEU A 596 -31.67 -1.83 -36.42
N ALA A 597 -32.97 -2.03 -36.65
CA ALA A 597 -33.95 -2.13 -35.58
C ALA A 597 -33.83 -3.52 -34.92
N LEU A 598 -33.88 -3.56 -33.60
CA LEU A 598 -33.79 -4.81 -32.84
C LEU A 598 -35.18 -5.38 -32.53
N PRO A 599 -35.34 -6.72 -32.51
CA PRO A 599 -36.59 -7.37 -32.14
C PRO A 599 -37.05 -6.99 -30.73
N GLU A 600 -38.37 -6.93 -30.50
CA GLU A 600 -38.97 -6.47 -29.24
C GLU A 600 -39.00 -7.55 -28.14
N ASP A 601 -38.63 -8.80 -28.44
CA ASP A 601 -38.70 -9.93 -27.54
C ASP A 601 -37.39 -10.19 -26.77
N SER A 602 -37.51 -10.59 -25.50
CA SER A 602 -36.39 -10.79 -24.57
C SER A 602 -35.59 -12.08 -24.84
N ALA A 603 -35.73 -12.70 -26.01
CA ALA A 603 -35.15 -14.02 -26.33
C ALA A 603 -33.72 -13.94 -26.93
N GLY A 604 -33.17 -12.74 -27.07
CA GLY A 604 -31.88 -12.52 -27.74
C GLY A 604 -32.00 -12.58 -29.26
N ALA A 605 -31.00 -12.06 -29.97
CA ALA A 605 -31.00 -11.99 -31.43
C ALA A 605 -29.60 -12.26 -31.98
N THR A 606 -29.51 -12.86 -33.17
CA THR A 606 -28.24 -12.99 -33.90
C THR A 606 -28.35 -12.30 -35.25
N ILE A 607 -27.44 -11.38 -35.52
CA ILE A 607 -27.45 -10.55 -36.73
C ILE A 607 -26.19 -10.84 -37.55
N SER A 608 -26.36 -11.17 -38.84
CA SER A 608 -25.23 -11.39 -39.74
C SER A 608 -24.51 -10.07 -40.09
N LEU A 609 -23.20 -10.08 -39.92
CA LEU A 609 -22.24 -9.04 -40.32
C LEU A 609 -21.45 -9.42 -41.57
N SER A 610 -21.87 -10.46 -42.30
CA SER A 610 -21.18 -10.95 -43.50
C SER A 610 -20.95 -9.90 -44.59
N ALA A 611 -21.83 -8.89 -44.67
CA ALA A 611 -21.72 -7.76 -45.59
C ALA A 611 -20.63 -6.72 -45.19
N LEU A 612 -20.05 -6.82 -43.99
CA LEU A 612 -18.95 -5.97 -43.55
C LEU A 612 -17.60 -6.60 -43.93
N HIS A 613 -16.72 -5.77 -44.46
CA HIS A 613 -15.33 -6.14 -44.76
C HIS A 613 -14.53 -6.25 -43.46
N SER A 614 -13.35 -6.87 -43.54
CA SER A 614 -12.46 -6.95 -42.38
C SER A 614 -11.98 -5.54 -42.00
N GLY A 615 -12.03 -5.20 -40.72
CA GLY A 615 -11.76 -3.85 -40.23
C GLY A 615 -12.33 -3.61 -38.83
N VAL A 616 -12.03 -2.44 -38.27
CA VAL A 616 -12.52 -2.03 -36.93
C VAL A 616 -13.82 -1.26 -37.08
N TYR A 617 -14.83 -1.66 -36.32
CA TYR A 617 -16.16 -1.06 -36.33
C TYR A 617 -16.63 -0.75 -34.91
N VAL A 618 -17.37 0.36 -34.76
CA VAL A 618 -18.03 0.74 -33.51
C VAL A 618 -19.51 0.40 -33.63
N PHE A 619 -19.99 -0.45 -32.73
CA PHE A 619 -21.37 -0.88 -32.63
C PHE A 619 -22.03 -0.12 -31.49
N GLN A 620 -22.97 0.74 -31.83
CA GLN A 620 -23.67 1.60 -30.89
C GLN A 620 -25.14 1.20 -30.80
N PHE A 621 -25.54 0.83 -29.59
CA PHE A 621 -26.91 0.59 -29.20
C PHE A 621 -27.56 1.90 -28.74
N VAL A 622 -28.77 2.18 -29.23
CA VAL A 622 -29.58 3.35 -28.84
C VAL A 622 -30.99 2.89 -28.49
N GLY A 623 -31.37 3.04 -27.22
CA GLY A 623 -32.72 2.81 -26.71
C GLY A 623 -33.33 4.10 -26.12
N PRO A 624 -34.63 4.09 -25.78
CA PRO A 624 -35.34 5.27 -25.26
C PRO A 624 -34.83 5.79 -23.91
N TYR A 625 -34.11 4.97 -23.14
CA TYR A 625 -33.59 5.32 -21.80
C TYR A 625 -32.12 4.95 -21.58
N TYR A 626 -31.41 4.47 -22.61
CA TYR A 626 -30.00 4.07 -22.51
C TYR A 626 -29.29 4.09 -23.87
N GLN A 627 -27.98 4.32 -23.85
CA GLN A 627 -27.10 4.30 -25.03
C GLN A 627 -25.77 3.63 -24.64
N GLU A 628 -25.31 2.68 -25.45
CA GLU A 628 -24.06 1.94 -25.22
C GLU A 628 -23.31 1.78 -26.54
N ALA A 629 -21.97 1.75 -26.52
CA ALA A 629 -21.18 1.45 -27.71
C ALA A 629 -19.99 0.55 -27.40
N LYS A 630 -19.68 -0.38 -28.30
CA LYS A 630 -18.49 -1.26 -28.23
C LYS A 630 -17.77 -1.31 -29.56
N THR A 631 -16.45 -1.40 -29.50
CA THR A 631 -15.60 -1.50 -30.67
C THR A 631 -15.19 -2.95 -30.87
N PHE A 632 -15.40 -3.48 -32.08
CA PHE A 632 -14.97 -4.82 -32.46
C PHE A 632 -14.15 -4.79 -33.74
N ALA A 633 -13.09 -5.59 -33.77
CA ALA A 633 -12.36 -5.90 -34.99
C ALA A 633 -13.02 -7.10 -35.67
N LEU A 634 -13.46 -6.92 -36.91
CA LEU A 634 -13.94 -8.01 -37.77
C LEU A 634 -12.75 -8.51 -38.57
N PHE A 635 -12.37 -9.78 -38.37
CA PHE A 635 -11.33 -10.46 -39.13
C PHE A 635 -11.95 -11.32 -40.23
#